data_AF-Q2I838-F1
#
_entry.id   AF-Q2I838-F1
#
_cell.length_a   1.000
_cell.length_b   1.000
_cell.length_c   1.000
_cell.angle_alpha   90.00
_cell.angle_beta   90.00
_cell.angle_gamma   90.00
#
_symmetry.space_group_name_H-M   'P 1'
#
loop_
_entity.id
_entity.type
_entity.pdbx_description
1 polymer ?
#
loop_
_entity_poly.entity_id
_entity_poly.type
_entity_poly.pdbx_seq_one_letter_code
_entity_poly.pdbx_strand_id
1 'polypeptide(L)'
;MRLNPTTSGPGISTLEKQNLGRISQIIGPVLDVAFPPGKMPNIYNALVVKGQATLGQQINVTCEVQQLLGNNRVRAVAMSATDGLMRGMEVIDT
;
A
#
# COMPACT_ATOMS: atom_id res chain seq x y z
N MET A 1 22.79 15.94 49.10
CA MET A 1 21.51 15.31 48.67
C MET A 1 21.54 15.23 47.15
N ARG A 2 21.26 14.06 46.58
CA ARG A 2 21.47 13.70 45.17
C ARG A 2 20.42 14.38 44.28
N LEU A 3 20.83 14.95 43.15
CA LEU A 3 19.95 15.40 42.07
C LEU A 3 19.63 14.20 41.18
N ASN A 4 18.34 13.96 40.92
CA ASN A 4 17.90 12.91 40.01
C ASN A 4 18.14 13.35 38.55
N PRO A 5 18.78 12.53 37.69
CA PRO A 5 18.77 12.78 36.26
C PRO A 5 17.41 12.34 35.68
N THR A 6 16.71 13.28 35.07
CA THR A 6 15.54 13.02 34.21
C THR A 6 16.00 12.30 32.95
N THR A 7 15.86 10.97 32.93
CA THR A 7 16.03 10.17 31.71
C THR A 7 14.66 9.68 31.24
N SER A 8 14.20 10.21 30.11
CA SER A 8 13.68 9.41 29.00
C SER A 8 13.35 10.37 27.85
N GLY A 9 14.19 10.36 26.82
CA GLY A 9 14.15 11.26 25.67
C GLY A 9 12.93 11.10 24.76
N PRO A 10 12.94 11.76 23.59
CA PRO A 10 11.80 11.83 22.69
C PRO A 10 11.39 10.42 22.26
N GLY A 11 10.07 10.17 22.32
CA GLY A 11 9.47 8.90 21.94
C GLY A 11 9.97 8.47 20.58
N ILE A 12 10.53 7.26 20.54
CA ILE A 12 10.91 6.58 19.32
C ILE A 12 9.62 6.39 18.54
N SER A 13 9.37 7.23 17.54
CA SER A 13 8.39 6.93 16.50
C SER A 13 8.95 5.71 15.77
N THR A 14 8.52 4.52 16.17
CA THR A 14 8.73 3.31 15.37
C THR A 14 8.34 3.68 13.94
N LEU A 15 9.33 3.70 13.04
CA LEU A 15 9.07 3.83 11.61
C LEU A 15 8.29 2.57 11.24
N GLU A 16 6.96 2.64 11.32
CA GLU A 16 6.09 1.55 10.90
C GLU A 16 6.35 1.35 9.41
N LYS A 17 7.11 0.29 9.12
CA LYS A 17 7.49 -0.05 7.76
C LYS A 17 6.22 -0.49 7.04
N GLN A 18 5.68 0.38 6.20
CA GLN A 18 4.47 0.13 5.42
C GLN A 18 4.62 -1.16 4.61
N ASN A 19 3.54 -1.93 4.50
CA ASN A 19 3.52 -3.13 3.66
C ASN A 19 3.30 -2.72 2.20
N LEU A 20 4.35 -2.82 1.38
CA LEU A 20 4.36 -2.30 0.01
C LEU A 20 4.25 -3.41 -1.02
N GLY A 21 3.40 -3.19 -2.02
CA GLY A 21 3.24 -3.98 -3.24
C GLY A 21 3.41 -3.12 -4.49
N ARG A 22 3.27 -3.76 -5.66
CA ARG A 22 3.31 -3.07 -6.97
C ARG A 22 2.22 -3.57 -7.90
N ILE A 23 1.63 -2.66 -8.67
CA ILE A 23 0.64 -3.01 -9.69
C ILE A 23 1.31 -3.86 -10.78
N SER A 24 0.77 -5.05 -11.03
CA SER A 24 1.24 -5.96 -12.09
C SER A 24 0.35 -5.93 -13.32
N GLN A 25 -0.95 -5.68 -13.14
CA GLN A 25 -1.94 -5.63 -14.21
C GLN A 25 -3.11 -4.70 -13.82
N ILE A 26 -3.74 -4.09 -14.83
CA ILE A 26 -4.92 -3.24 -14.72
C ILE A 26 -5.89 -3.65 -15.84
N ILE A 27 -7.13 -4.00 -15.48
CA ILE A 27 -8.22 -4.34 -16.41
C ILE A 27 -9.49 -3.60 -15.93
N GLY A 28 -9.76 -2.43 -16.49
CA GLY A 28 -10.85 -1.57 -16.03
C GLY A 28 -10.68 -1.24 -14.53
N PRO A 29 -11.67 -1.57 -13.67
CA PRO A 29 -11.58 -1.35 -12.22
C PRO A 29 -10.80 -2.45 -11.48
N VAL A 30 -10.36 -3.51 -12.16
CA VAL A 30 -9.69 -4.66 -11.54
C VAL A 30 -8.17 -4.51 -11.63
N LEU A 31 -7.49 -4.63 -10.49
CA LEU A 31 -6.04 -4.55 -10.38
C LEU A 31 -5.49 -5.87 -9.86
N ASP A 32 -4.41 -6.37 -10.47
CA ASP A 32 -3.61 -7.42 -9.85
C ASP A 32 -2.34 -6.79 -9.25
N VAL A 33 -2.13 -6.97 -7.95
CA VAL A 33 -1.02 -6.36 -7.19
C VAL A 33 -0.10 -7.45 -6.66
N ALA A 34 1.20 -7.32 -6.92
CA ALA A 34 2.22 -8.22 -6.40
C ALA A 34 2.80 -7.69 -5.09
N PHE A 35 2.91 -8.55 -4.09
CA PHE A 35 3.55 -8.26 -2.81
C PHE A 35 4.80 -9.14 -2.61
N PRO A 36 5.74 -8.74 -1.74
CA PRO A 36 6.84 -9.61 -1.35
C PRO A 36 6.36 -10.94 -0.72
N PRO A 37 7.15 -12.01 -0.80
CA PRO A 37 6.85 -13.26 -0.09
C PRO A 37 6.63 -13.04 1.41
N GLY A 38 5.59 -13.68 1.96
CA GLY A 38 5.20 -13.54 3.38
C GLY A 38 4.53 -12.21 3.74
N LYS A 39 4.22 -11.36 2.75
CA LYS A 39 3.60 -10.03 2.93
C LYS A 39 2.28 -9.88 2.19
N MET A 40 1.65 -11.01 1.87
CA MET A 40 0.37 -11.05 1.18
C MET A 40 -0.75 -10.49 2.07
N PRO A 41 -1.52 -9.50 1.59
CA PRO A 41 -2.69 -9.01 2.30
C PRO A 41 -3.82 -10.05 2.28
N ASN A 42 -4.73 -9.94 3.24
CA ASN A 42 -5.92 -10.78 3.33
C ASN A 42 -6.99 -10.34 2.31
N ILE A 43 -7.96 -11.21 2.06
CA ILE A 43 -9.19 -10.81 1.37
C ILE A 43 -9.91 -9.77 2.23
N TYR A 44 -10.51 -8.78 1.57
CA TYR A 44 -11.16 -7.59 2.14
C TYR A 44 -10.22 -6.55 2.77
N ASN A 45 -8.90 -6.73 2.72
CA ASN A 45 -7.99 -5.65 3.09
C ASN A 45 -8.06 -4.49 2.08
N ALA A 46 -7.89 -3.28 2.59
CA ALA A 46 -7.77 -2.09 1.79
C ALA A 46 -6.33 -1.94 1.28
N LEU A 47 -6.22 -1.59 0.00
CA LEU A 47 -4.98 -1.24 -0.66
C LEU A 47 -5.10 0.20 -1.14
N VAL A 48 -4.03 1.00 -0.97
CA VAL A 48 -4.01 2.38 -1.43
C VAL A 48 -2.88 2.59 -2.42
N VAL A 49 -3.24 3.02 -3.63
CA VAL A 49 -2.27 3.47 -4.63
C VAL A 49 -2.07 4.97 -4.45
N LYS A 50 -0.85 5.38 -4.10
CA LYS A 50 -0.46 6.80 -3.98
C LYS A 50 0.61 7.14 -5.00
N GLY A 51 0.49 8.30 -5.64
CA GLY A 51 1.49 8.76 -6.58
C GLY A 51 1.09 10.03 -7.31
N GLN A 52 1.82 10.32 -8.38
CA GLN A 52 1.47 11.38 -9.33
C GLN A 52 1.41 10.76 -10.73
N ALA A 53 0.35 11.05 -11.46
CA ALA A 53 0.26 10.73 -12.87
C ALA A 53 1.23 11.61 -13.67
N THR A 54 1.53 11.22 -14.92
CA THR A 54 2.43 11.95 -15.83
C THR A 54 2.08 13.42 -16.03
N LEU A 55 0.82 13.81 -15.82
CA LEU A 55 0.30 15.17 -15.96
C LEU A 55 0.26 15.95 -14.62
N GLY A 56 0.95 15.48 -13.59
CA GLY A 56 0.97 16.12 -12.25
C GLY A 56 -0.30 15.92 -11.42
N GLN A 57 -1.28 15.17 -11.92
CA GLN A 57 -2.48 14.83 -11.17
C GLN A 57 -2.13 13.86 -10.04
N GLN A 58 -2.55 14.21 -8.82
CA GLN A 58 -2.33 13.35 -7.66
C GLN A 58 -3.21 12.11 -7.73
N ILE A 59 -2.60 10.95 -7.54
CA ILE A 59 -3.26 9.65 -7.49
C ILE A 59 -3.42 9.26 -6.02
N ASN A 60 -4.67 8.98 -5.64
CA ASN A 60 -5.02 8.37 -4.36
C ASN A 60 -6.24 7.47 -4.59
N VAL A 61 -5.99 6.23 -5.01
CA VAL A 61 -7.04 5.26 -5.35
C VAL A 61 -7.04 4.16 -4.29
N THR A 62 -8.17 4.01 -3.60
CA THR A 62 -8.41 2.89 -2.70
C THR A 62 -8.93 1.70 -3.49
N CYS A 63 -8.39 0.52 -3.23
CA CYS A 63 -8.84 -0.75 -3.75
C CYS A 63 -9.12 -1.72 -2.60
N GLU A 64 -9.95 -2.73 -2.81
CA GLU A 64 -10.19 -3.80 -1.83
C GLU A 64 -9.78 -5.14 -2.42
N VAL A 65 -9.01 -5.93 -1.67
CA VAL A 65 -8.62 -7.29 -2.08
C VAL A 65 -9.85 -8.20 -2.16
N GLN A 66 -10.06 -8.83 -3.30
CA GLN A 66 -11.17 -9.77 -3.51
C GLN A 66 -10.70 -11.23 -3.61
N GLN A 67 -9.45 -11.46 -4.01
CA GLN A 67 -8.97 -12.81 -4.27
C GLN A 67 -7.45 -12.91 -4.12
N LEU A 68 -6.98 -14.06 -3.62
CA LEU A 68 -5.58 -14.46 -3.69
C LEU A 68 -5.33 -15.25 -4.99
N LEU A 69 -4.40 -14.82 -5.83
CA LEU A 69 -4.13 -15.42 -7.14
C LEU A 69 -2.99 -16.44 -7.12
N GLY A 70 -2.26 -16.56 -6.01
CA GLY A 70 -0.98 -17.25 -5.94
C GLY A 70 0.17 -16.40 -6.50
N ASN A 71 1.39 -16.94 -6.51
CA ASN A 71 2.60 -16.24 -6.97
C ASN A 71 2.78 -14.84 -6.37
N ASN A 72 2.41 -14.71 -5.08
CA ASN A 72 2.44 -13.47 -4.31
C ASN A 72 1.62 -12.33 -4.93
N ARG A 73 0.51 -12.65 -5.59
CA ARG A 73 -0.41 -11.67 -6.17
C ARG A 73 -1.79 -11.76 -5.57
N VAL A 74 -2.42 -10.60 -5.44
CA VAL A 74 -3.83 -10.44 -5.12
C VAL A 74 -4.56 -9.77 -6.27
N ARG A 75 -5.85 -10.06 -6.40
CA ARG A 75 -6.79 -9.29 -7.21
C ARG A 75 -7.54 -8.34 -6.31
N ALA A 76 -7.54 -7.06 -6.64
CA ALA A 76 -8.26 -6.02 -5.95
C ALA A 76 -9.19 -5.27 -6.92
N VAL A 77 -10.26 -4.70 -6.38
CA VAL A 77 -11.19 -3.85 -7.12
C VAL A 77 -11.03 -2.42 -6.65
N ALA A 78 -10.85 -1.48 -7.56
CA ALA A 78 -10.76 -0.05 -7.26
C ALA A 78 -12.13 0.53 -6.89
N MET A 79 -12.15 1.41 -5.89
CA MET A 79 -13.34 2.12 -5.41
C MET A 79 -13.55 3.46 -6.13
N SER A 80 -12.61 3.85 -6.98
CA SER A 80 -12.66 5.05 -7.82
C SER A 80 -12.08 4.78 -9.21
N ALA A 81 -12.14 5.77 -10.08
CA ALA A 81 -11.54 5.71 -11.42
C ALA A 81 -10.06 5.30 -11.36
N THR A 82 -9.64 4.47 -12.32
CA THR A 82 -8.28 3.93 -12.44
C THR A 82 -7.46 4.66 -13.52
N ASP A 83 -7.98 5.77 -14.04
CA ASP A 83 -7.28 6.62 -15.00
C ASP A 83 -5.94 7.11 -14.44
N GLY A 84 -4.90 7.00 -15.26
CA GLY A 84 -3.54 7.38 -14.87
C GLY A 84 -2.81 6.36 -13.99
N LEU A 85 -3.45 5.28 -13.55
CA LEU A 85 -2.73 4.17 -12.92
C LEU A 85 -1.83 3.45 -13.92
N MET A 86 -0.64 3.07 -13.49
CA MET A 86 0.35 2.39 -14.31
C MET A 86 0.89 1.15 -13.60
N ARG A 87 1.32 0.16 -14.40
CA ARG A 87 2.07 -0.99 -13.85
C ARG A 87 3.34 -0.49 -13.16
N GLY A 88 3.73 -1.16 -12.09
CA GLY A 88 4.90 -0.82 -11.29
C GLY A 88 4.64 0.25 -10.23
N MET A 89 3.51 0.97 -10.27
CA MET A 89 3.14 1.90 -9.20
C MET A 89 3.06 1.20 -7.85
N GLU A 90 3.48 1.92 -6.81
CA GLU A 90 3.49 1.45 -5.44
C GLU A 90 2.07 1.38 -4.87
N VAL A 91 1.82 0.30 -4.14
CA VAL A 91 0.54 0.04 -3.47
C VAL A 91 0.83 -0.22 -2.01
N ILE A 92 0.10 0.44 -1.12
CA ILE A 92 0.23 0.30 0.32
C ILE A 92 -0.92 -0.57 0.81
N ASP A 93 -0.61 -1.65 1.52
CA ASP A 93 -1.60 -2.42 2.29
C ASP A 93 -1.83 -1.74 3.65
N THR A 94 -3.10 -1.46 3.98
CA THR A 94 -3.52 -0.62 5.11
C THR A 94 -4.50 -1.32 6.04
#